data_AF-A0A8J6GA87-F1
#
_entry.id   AF-A0A8J6GA87-F1
#
_cell.length_a   1.000
_cell.length_b   1.000
_cell.length_c   1.000
_cell.angle_alpha   90.00
_cell.angle_beta   90.00
_cell.angle_gamma   90.00
#
_symmetry.space_group_name_H-M   'P 1'
#
loop_
_entity.id
_entity.type
_entity.pdbx_description
1 polymer ?
#
loop_
_entity_poly.entity_id
_entity_poly.type
_entity_poly.pdbx_seq_one_letter_code
_entity_poly.pdbx_strand_id
1 'polypeptide(L)'
;MSAHLQWMVVRNCSSFLIKRNKQTYSTEPNNLKARNSFGYNGLIHRKTVGVEPAADGKGVMMVMKRRSGQRKPATSYVRTTIKKNARATLSSIRHMIRKNKYRPRSAHGGHPQGQCHPTKPEACGVEEETDPSHQELLSPTPQKQ
;
A
#
# COMPACT_ATOMS: atom_id res chain seq x y z
N MET A 1 17.60 18.07 7.34
CA MET A 1 17.19 18.62 6.03
C MET A 1 15.84 18.01 5.68
N SER A 2 14.89 18.84 5.24
CA SER A 2 13.54 18.41 4.90
C SER A 2 13.50 17.75 3.51
N ALA A 3 12.71 16.70 3.36
CA ALA A 3 12.53 16.01 2.06
C ALA A 3 11.87 16.93 1.01
N HIS A 4 10.96 17.81 1.43
CA HIS A 4 10.28 18.75 0.53
C HIS A 4 11.25 19.80 -0.03
N LEU A 5 12.14 20.32 0.82
CA LEU A 5 13.15 21.27 0.38
C LEU A 5 14.11 20.62 -0.62
N GLN A 6 14.61 19.42 -0.31
CA GLN A 6 15.47 18.67 -1.22
C GLN A 6 14.77 18.37 -2.53
N TRP A 7 13.47 18.05 -2.51
CA TRP A 7 12.69 17.84 -3.72
C TRP A 7 12.58 19.09 -4.58
N MET A 8 12.34 20.26 -3.98
CA MET A 8 12.28 21.53 -4.73
C MET A 8 13.58 21.84 -5.46
N VAL A 9 14.72 21.45 -4.88
CA VAL A 9 16.03 21.54 -5.54
C VAL A 9 16.16 20.48 -6.63
N VAL A 10 16.03 19.19 -6.28
CA VAL A 10 16.43 18.07 -7.15
C VAL A 10 15.46 17.81 -8.32
N ARG A 11 14.18 18.22 -8.21
CA ARG A 11 13.11 17.85 -9.17
C ARG A 11 13.41 18.21 -10.63
N ASN A 12 14.22 19.23 -10.89
CA ASN A 12 14.47 19.76 -12.24
C ASN A 12 15.96 19.80 -12.65
N CYS A 13 16.91 19.64 -11.72
CA CYS A 13 18.35 19.80 -11.97
C CYS A 13 19.22 18.63 -11.48
N SER A 14 18.65 17.43 -11.37
CA SER A 14 19.38 16.21 -11.00
C SER A 14 20.16 15.62 -12.18
N SER A 15 21.36 15.09 -11.95
CA SER A 15 22.11 14.31 -12.95
C SER A 15 21.43 13.00 -13.33
N PHE A 16 20.58 12.45 -12.45
CA PHE A 16 19.82 11.22 -12.69
C PHE A 16 18.60 11.43 -13.60
N LEU A 17 18.26 12.69 -13.91
CA LEU A 17 17.04 13.07 -14.59
C LEU A 17 17.15 12.80 -16.10
N ILE A 18 16.22 12.02 -16.63
CA ILE A 18 16.12 11.76 -18.07
C ILE A 18 14.78 12.32 -18.56
N LYS A 19 14.84 13.29 -19.47
CA LYS A 19 13.67 13.88 -20.14
C LYS A 19 13.66 13.43 -21.58
N ARG A 20 12.70 12.59 -21.97
CA ARG A 20 12.52 12.08 -23.34
C ARG A 20 11.02 11.86 -23.61
N ASN A 21 10.58 12.07 -24.84
CA ASN A 21 9.22 11.76 -25.30
C ASN A 21 8.10 12.30 -24.37
N LYS A 22 8.21 13.58 -23.95
CA LYS A 22 7.29 14.25 -23.00
C LYS A 22 7.16 13.57 -21.63
N GLN A 23 8.01 12.59 -21.32
CA GLN A 23 8.05 11.86 -20.06
C GLN A 23 9.36 12.17 -19.31
N THR A 24 9.28 12.08 -17.98
CA THR A 24 10.41 12.37 -17.10
C THR A 24 10.69 11.17 -16.19
N TYR A 25 11.88 10.60 -16.35
CA TYR A 25 12.36 9.45 -15.59
C TYR A 25 13.52 9.85 -14.69
N SER A 26 13.79 9.01 -13.70
CA SER A 26 14.99 9.13 -12.89
C SER A 26 15.69 7.79 -12.76
N THR A 27 17.01 7.81 -12.91
CA THR A 27 17.91 6.64 -12.80
C THR A 27 18.58 6.54 -11.43
N GLU A 28 18.07 7.28 -10.45
CA GLU A 28 18.58 7.27 -9.08
C GLU A 28 18.43 5.89 -8.40
N PRO A 29 19.40 5.50 -7.56
CA PRO A 29 19.30 4.23 -6.82
C PRO A 29 18.12 4.26 -5.84
N ASN A 30 17.54 3.09 -5.57
CA ASN A 30 16.37 2.93 -4.70
C ASN A 30 15.09 3.66 -5.17
N ASN A 31 14.92 3.85 -6.49
CA ASN A 31 13.65 4.27 -7.09
C ASN A 31 12.91 3.07 -7.69
N LEU A 32 11.87 2.60 -7.00
CA LEU A 32 11.11 1.40 -7.40
C LEU A 32 10.32 1.54 -8.71
N LYS A 33 10.12 2.75 -9.23
CA LYS A 33 9.32 2.99 -10.44
C LYS A 33 10.07 3.71 -11.55
N ALA A 34 11.34 4.07 -11.34
CA ALA A 34 12.14 4.92 -12.23
C ALA A 34 11.44 6.25 -12.66
N ARG A 35 10.43 6.70 -11.90
CA ARG A 35 9.67 7.93 -12.19
C ARG A 35 10.23 9.07 -11.38
N ASN A 36 10.49 10.22 -12.02
CA ASN A 36 10.83 11.43 -11.29
C ASN A 36 9.59 11.95 -10.57
N SER A 37 9.49 11.64 -9.27
CA SER A 37 8.34 11.98 -8.46
C SER A 37 8.72 11.99 -6.99
N PHE A 38 8.08 12.88 -6.23
CA PHE A 38 8.33 12.96 -4.79
C PHE A 38 8.12 11.60 -4.11
N GLY A 39 7.06 10.87 -4.47
CA GLY A 39 6.70 9.61 -3.80
C GLY A 39 7.66 8.44 -4.00
N TYR A 40 8.46 8.41 -5.08
CA TYR A 40 9.31 7.24 -5.40
C TYR A 40 10.81 7.54 -5.36
N ASN A 41 11.21 8.73 -4.93
CA ASN A 41 12.61 9.12 -4.92
C ASN A 41 13.43 8.40 -3.83
N GLY A 42 14.61 7.91 -4.19
CA GLY A 42 15.50 7.13 -3.32
C GLY A 42 16.48 7.94 -2.46
N LEU A 43 16.65 9.23 -2.76
CA LEU A 43 17.68 10.08 -2.15
C LEU A 43 17.10 11.00 -1.05
N ILE A 44 15.97 11.64 -1.33
CA ILE A 44 15.39 12.70 -0.49
C ILE A 44 14.73 12.18 0.79
N HIS A 45 14.22 10.94 0.76
CA HIS A 45 13.47 10.38 1.88
C HIS A 45 14.40 9.83 2.95
N ARG A 46 13.97 9.94 4.21
CA ARG A 46 14.66 9.35 5.37
C ARG A 46 14.57 7.82 5.38
N LYS A 47 13.49 7.28 4.80
CA LYS A 47 13.21 5.86 4.68
C LYS A 47 12.94 5.52 3.22
N THR A 48 13.77 4.66 2.65
CA THR A 48 13.66 4.23 1.27
C THR A 48 13.78 2.71 1.19
N VAL A 49 13.15 2.16 0.17
CA VAL A 49 13.17 0.73 -0.14
C VAL A 49 13.60 0.61 -1.58
N GLY A 50 14.67 -0.11 -1.82
CA GLY A 50 15.14 -0.55 -3.12
C GLY A 50 15.08 -2.07 -3.21
N VAL A 51 14.97 -2.56 -4.43
CA VAL A 51 14.99 -3.98 -4.75
C VAL A 51 15.92 -4.13 -5.93
N GLU A 52 17.00 -4.87 -5.74
CA GLU A 52 18.07 -5.06 -6.71
C GLU A 52 18.29 -6.56 -6.94
N PRO A 53 18.81 -6.98 -8.09
CA PRO A 53 19.28 -8.36 -8.24
C PRO A 53 20.41 -8.66 -7.24
N ALA A 54 20.45 -9.89 -6.73
CA ALA A 54 21.59 -10.34 -5.94
C ALA A 54 22.84 -10.43 -6.83
N ALA A 55 24.02 -10.11 -6.27
CA ALA A 55 25.29 -10.16 -7.02
C ALA A 55 25.56 -11.53 -7.64
N ASP A 56 25.14 -12.60 -6.97
CA ASP A 56 25.33 -13.98 -7.40
C ASP A 56 24.36 -14.41 -8.53
N GLY A 57 23.51 -13.50 -9.03
CA GLY A 57 22.46 -13.78 -10.00
C GLY A 57 21.30 -14.63 -9.47
N LYS A 58 21.41 -15.12 -8.23
CA LYS A 58 20.41 -15.99 -7.57
C LYS A 58 19.72 -15.24 -6.44
N GLY A 59 18.44 -14.93 -6.65
CA GLY A 59 17.58 -14.27 -5.68
C GLY A 59 17.57 -12.75 -5.78
N VAL A 60 17.01 -12.11 -4.76
CA VAL A 60 16.72 -10.68 -4.75
C VAL A 60 17.35 -10.02 -3.52
N MET A 61 17.95 -8.85 -3.68
CA MET A 61 18.51 -8.05 -2.61
C MET A 61 17.59 -6.87 -2.30
N MET A 62 17.10 -6.81 -1.06
CA MET A 62 16.38 -5.64 -0.56
C MET A 62 17.36 -4.63 0.04
N VAL A 63 17.24 -3.37 -0.36
CA VAL A 63 18.05 -2.27 0.15
C VAL A 63 17.15 -1.33 0.96
N MET A 64 17.46 -1.12 2.23
CA MET A 64 16.71 -0.21 3.11
C MET A 64 17.63 0.83 3.73
N LYS A 65 17.12 2.05 3.90
CA LYS A 65 17.87 3.11 4.56
C LYS A 65 17.80 2.99 6.09
N ARG A 66 18.91 3.09 6.79
CA ARG A 66 18.91 3.14 8.26
C ARG A 66 18.22 4.42 8.71
N ARG A 67 17.51 4.37 9.83
CA ARG A 67 16.95 5.58 10.46
C ARG A 67 18.07 6.48 10.98
N SER A 68 19.07 5.89 11.62
CA SER A 68 20.29 6.56 12.08
C SER A 68 21.29 6.77 10.94
N GLY A 69 22.26 7.68 11.12
CA GLY A 69 23.35 7.84 10.17
C GLY A 69 22.97 8.47 8.83
N GLN A 70 21.94 9.34 8.78
CA GLN A 70 21.47 9.97 7.53
C GLN A 70 22.55 10.75 6.76
N ARG A 71 23.55 11.29 7.47
CA ARG A 71 24.68 12.03 6.89
C ARG A 71 25.93 11.16 6.70
N LYS A 72 25.81 9.84 6.87
CA LYS A 72 26.91 8.87 6.74
C LYS A 72 26.59 7.91 5.60
N PRO A 73 26.79 8.31 4.33
CA PRO A 73 26.34 7.53 3.17
C PRO A 73 26.86 6.09 3.19
N ALA A 74 28.12 5.89 3.60
CA ALA A 74 28.77 4.59 3.70
C ALA A 74 28.01 3.55 4.56
N THR A 75 27.38 3.98 5.65
CA THR A 75 26.68 3.07 6.58
C THR A 75 25.17 3.26 6.60
N SER A 76 24.66 4.20 5.80
CA SER A 76 23.25 4.58 5.78
C SER A 76 22.32 3.55 5.12
N TYR A 77 22.86 2.55 4.41
CA TYR A 77 22.06 1.51 3.75
C TYR A 77 22.32 0.14 4.36
N VAL A 78 21.26 -0.63 4.54
CA VAL A 78 21.28 -2.04 4.92
C VAL A 78 20.80 -2.85 3.74
N ARG A 79 21.58 -3.87 3.37
CA ARG A 79 21.27 -4.77 2.27
C ARG A 79 20.95 -6.14 2.84
N THR A 80 19.84 -6.73 2.40
CA THR A 80 19.39 -8.05 2.84
C THR A 80 19.09 -8.89 1.62
N THR A 81 19.89 -9.94 1.41
CA THR A 81 19.71 -10.87 0.28
C THR A 81 18.70 -11.94 0.67
N ILE A 82 17.71 -12.17 -0.19
CA ILE A 82 16.67 -13.19 -0.03
C ILE A 82 16.83 -14.22 -1.15
N LYS A 83 17.25 -15.42 -0.76
CA LYS A 83 17.39 -16.59 -1.65
C LYS A 83 16.31 -17.60 -1.30
N LYS A 84 15.07 -17.30 -1.67
CA LYS A 84 13.90 -18.18 -1.46
C LYS A 84 13.15 -18.33 -2.77
N ASN A 85 12.13 -19.20 -2.81
CA ASN A 85 11.20 -19.26 -3.93
C ASN A 85 10.44 -17.92 -4.10
N ALA A 86 9.83 -17.71 -5.26
CA ALA A 86 9.19 -16.43 -5.61
C ALA A 86 8.11 -16.02 -4.59
N ARG A 87 7.23 -16.97 -4.21
CA ARG A 87 6.13 -16.71 -3.26
C ARG A 87 6.66 -16.34 -1.86
N ALA A 88 7.63 -17.06 -1.33
CA ALA A 88 8.19 -16.74 -0.01
C ALA A 88 9.00 -15.44 -0.04
N THR A 89 9.65 -15.11 -1.16
CA THR A 89 10.36 -13.83 -1.33
C THR A 89 9.40 -12.65 -1.28
N LEU A 90 8.33 -12.68 -2.08
CA LEU A 90 7.30 -11.63 -2.07
C LEU A 90 6.63 -11.49 -0.70
N SER A 91 6.31 -12.62 -0.06
CA SER A 91 5.76 -12.62 1.30
C SER A 91 6.76 -12.01 2.29
N SER A 92 8.04 -12.37 2.24
CA SER A 92 9.06 -11.82 3.15
C SER A 92 9.17 -10.30 2.98
N ILE A 93 9.24 -9.80 1.74
CA ILE A 93 9.29 -8.36 1.43
C ILE A 93 8.04 -7.64 1.96
N ARG A 94 6.85 -8.19 1.71
CA ARG A 94 5.58 -7.64 2.19
C ARG A 94 5.55 -7.54 3.72
N HIS A 95 6.00 -8.57 4.43
CA HIS A 95 6.05 -8.58 5.89
C HIS A 95 7.02 -7.54 6.44
N MET A 96 8.24 -7.46 5.90
CA MET A 96 9.23 -6.44 6.32
C MET A 96 8.68 -5.02 6.20
N ILE A 97 7.99 -4.70 5.11
CA ILE A 97 7.45 -3.35 4.90
C ILE A 97 6.24 -3.08 5.81
N ARG A 98 5.26 -4.01 5.86
CA ARG A 98 3.98 -3.80 6.56
C ARG A 98 4.12 -3.94 8.08
N LYS A 99 4.75 -5.00 8.58
CA LYS A 99 4.86 -5.26 10.03
C LYS A 99 5.75 -4.23 10.71
N ASN A 100 6.82 -3.81 10.05
CA ASN A 100 7.74 -2.81 10.61
C ASN A 100 7.27 -1.37 10.43
N LYS A 101 6.07 -1.15 9.84
CA LYS A 101 5.51 0.16 9.46
C LYS A 101 6.58 1.07 8.84
N TYR A 102 7.42 0.48 7.98
CA TYR A 102 8.67 1.12 7.59
C TYR A 102 8.38 2.30 6.66
N ARG A 103 7.49 2.11 5.69
CA ARG A 103 6.99 3.18 4.82
C ARG A 103 5.52 2.89 4.49
N PRO A 104 4.60 3.09 5.45
CA PRO A 104 3.19 2.91 5.17
C PRO A 104 2.84 3.95 4.12
N ARG A 105 2.53 3.49 2.90
CA ARG A 105 1.82 4.35 1.97
C ARG A 105 0.45 4.54 2.61
N SER A 106 0.09 5.77 2.98
CA SER A 106 -1.29 6.09 3.32
C SER A 106 -2.12 5.67 2.12
N ALA A 107 -2.77 4.52 2.23
CA ALA A 107 -3.70 4.04 1.23
C ALA A 107 -5.01 4.82 1.39
N HIS A 108 -4.94 6.14 1.26
CA HIS A 108 -6.14 6.90 0.91
C HIS A 108 -6.37 6.60 -0.58
N GLY A 109 -7.24 5.63 -0.83
CA GLY A 109 -7.54 5.11 -2.17
C GLY A 109 -7.69 3.58 -2.25
N GLY A 110 -7.66 2.86 -1.14
CA GLY A 110 -8.15 1.48 -1.08
C GLY A 110 -9.38 1.43 -0.19
N HIS A 111 -10.55 1.18 -0.77
CA HIS A 111 -11.74 0.76 -0.04
C HIS A 111 -11.35 -0.31 0.99
N PRO A 112 -11.77 -0.22 2.26
CA PRO A 112 -11.57 -1.31 3.21
C PRO A 112 -12.23 -2.55 2.61
N GLN A 113 -11.46 -3.63 2.46
CA GLN A 113 -12.03 -4.95 2.19
C GLN A 113 -13.10 -5.20 3.24
N GLY A 114 -14.31 -5.49 2.76
CA GLY A 114 -15.51 -5.65 3.57
C GLY A 114 -15.25 -6.53 4.77
N GLN A 115 -15.77 -6.09 5.91
CA GLN A 115 -16.06 -7.00 7.00
C GLN A 115 -17.12 -7.96 6.46
N CYS A 116 -16.70 -9.15 6.03
CA CYS A 116 -17.62 -10.24 5.78
C CYS A 116 -18.24 -10.61 7.14
N HIS A 117 -19.47 -10.16 7.37
CA HIS A 117 -20.30 -10.70 8.43
C HIS A 117 -20.49 -12.21 8.18
N PRO A 118 -20.35 -13.07 9.19
CA PRO A 118 -20.74 -14.47 9.05
C PRO A 118 -22.26 -14.54 8.88
N THR A 119 -22.69 -14.96 7.70
CA THR A 119 -24.07 -15.36 7.42
C THR A 119 -24.42 -16.53 8.34
N LYS A 120 -25.44 -16.34 9.19
CA LYS A 120 -26.11 -17.43 9.90
C LYS A 120 -26.80 -18.35 8.85
N PRO A 121 -26.72 -19.68 8.97
CA PRO A 121 -27.45 -20.58 8.10
C PRO A 121 -28.93 -20.60 8.49
N GLU A 122 -29.80 -20.31 7.52
CA GLU A 122 -31.24 -20.53 7.62
C GLU A 122 -31.51 -22.01 7.32
N ALA A 123 -32.19 -22.70 8.22
CA ALA A 123 -32.62 -24.08 8.05
C ALA A 123 -33.95 -24.09 7.27
N CYS A 124 -34.01 -24.88 6.20
CA CYS A 124 -35.26 -25.24 5.55
C CYS A 124 -36.05 -26.19 6.46
N GLY A 125 -37.32 -25.88 6.69
CA GLY A 125 -38.32 -26.76 7.31
C GLY A 125 -39.70 -26.36 6.78
N VAL A 126 -40.42 -27.35 6.26
CA VAL A 126 -41.68 -27.25 5.51
C VAL A 126 -42.88 -27.52 6.45
N GLU A 127 -44.08 -27.10 6.01
CA GLU A 127 -45.44 -27.44 6.50
C GLU A 127 -45.83 -26.77 7.85
N GLU A 128 -47.05 -26.36 8.19
CA GLU A 128 -48.42 -26.53 7.68
C GLU A 128 -49.34 -25.47 8.34
N GLU A 129 -50.47 -25.20 7.69
CA GLU A 129 -51.71 -24.50 8.11
C GLU A 129 -52.01 -24.26 9.61
N THR A 130 -52.60 -23.09 9.90
CA THR A 130 -53.90 -22.97 10.60
C THR A 130 -54.35 -21.49 10.67
N ASP A 131 -55.42 -21.15 9.97
CA ASP A 131 -56.35 -20.04 10.28
C ASP A 131 -57.33 -20.52 11.38
N PRO A 132 -58.30 -19.74 11.95
CA PRO A 132 -58.56 -18.30 11.91
C PRO A 132 -58.95 -17.70 13.30
N SER A 133 -59.16 -16.37 13.41
CA SER A 133 -60.35 -15.82 14.13
C SER A 133 -60.42 -14.28 14.13
N HIS A 134 -61.45 -13.78 13.44
CA HIS A 134 -62.46 -12.81 13.90
C HIS A 134 -62.06 -11.41 14.43
N GLN A 135 -62.59 -10.40 13.69
CA GLN A 135 -63.40 -9.26 14.19
C GLN A 135 -62.67 -8.16 15.00
N GLU A 136 -63.01 -6.87 14.98
CA GLU A 136 -64.09 -6.04 14.44
C GLU A 136 -63.52 -4.59 14.42
N LEU A 137 -63.76 -3.81 13.36
CA LEU A 137 -64.56 -2.58 13.37
C LEU A 137 -63.83 -1.22 13.35
N LEU A 138 -64.37 -0.40 12.43
CA LEU A 138 -64.54 1.07 12.45
C LEU A 138 -63.39 1.98 11.97
N SER A 139 -63.49 2.34 10.69
CA SER A 139 -63.04 3.61 10.10
C SER A 139 -63.80 4.80 10.71
N PRO A 140 -63.18 6.00 10.75
CA PRO A 140 -63.77 7.09 9.98
C PRO A 140 -62.75 7.93 9.18
N THR A 141 -63.23 8.41 8.03
CA THR A 141 -62.64 9.27 6.99
C THR A 141 -62.24 10.69 7.44
N PRO A 142 -61.46 11.43 6.62
CA PRO A 142 -60.60 12.53 7.05
C PRO A 142 -61.28 13.91 7.00
N GLN A 143 -60.78 14.86 7.78
CA GLN A 143 -61.01 16.29 7.56
C GLN A 143 -59.70 17.01 7.27
N LYS A 144 -59.74 17.80 6.20
CA LYS A 144 -58.69 18.64 5.65
C LYS A 144 -59.13 20.09 5.84
N GLN A 145 -58.31 20.89 6.52
CA GLN A 145 -57.98 22.28 6.19
C GLN A 145 -56.69 22.65 6.89
#